data_AF-A0A6A6X0N1-F1
#
_entry.id   AF-A0A6A6X0N1-F1
#
_cell.length_a   1.000
_cell.length_b   1.000
_cell.length_c   1.000
_cell.angle_alpha   90.00
_cell.angle_beta   90.00
_cell.angle_gamma   90.00
#
_symmetry.space_group_name_H-M   'P 1'
#
loop_
_entity.id
_entity.type
_entity.pdbx_description
1 polymer ?
#
loop_
_entity_poly.entity_id
_entity_poly.type
_entity_poly.pdbx_seq_one_letter_code
_entity_poly.pdbx_strand_id
1 'polypeptide(L)'
;MSFSKALSLVLAVTAARASPILNNPSRVAPRADPPAPSSYPLGDACGHEWQYLNFNPEDETDKAHLETLHDVLCIGEMRAVSSYAEGAAERALAPYKRYFAVSDEEDDFQTHVKDVLHLITGESSSDGAVGSIVGTFVVDNLDFAVNNPAEDDCAVEGTLAYTLVDTLDNREKIHFCDPAWTRPSVADVDCGALDPYPSTKMDSFSRIALHEMMHYSTVGPPSSLGEQIKDGVNADNQPAYDPPRTHGLFDPDQDDNPVLAEQNADSYAWMALDAYVSRMCATDPSGDNWATFFKEDPPNYEPVDDPSDPEDPPSNL
;
A
#
# COMPACT_ATOMS: atom_id res chain seq x y z
N MET A 1 11.07 76.34 70.98
CA MET A 1 11.51 75.01 71.44
C MET A 1 11.16 73.99 70.35
N SER A 2 12.14 73.16 69.99
CA SER A 2 12.12 71.87 69.25
C SER A 2 11.30 71.75 67.95
N PHE A 3 11.90 71.68 66.75
CA PHE A 3 12.54 70.52 66.07
C PHE A 3 11.68 69.26 65.85
N SER A 4 11.35 69.05 64.55
CA SER A 4 11.56 67.84 63.74
C SER A 4 10.73 66.57 63.99
N LYS A 5 9.93 66.13 62.99
CA LYS A 5 10.32 65.07 62.02
C LYS A 5 9.13 64.68 61.13
N ALA A 6 9.46 64.47 59.85
CA ALA A 6 8.59 63.95 58.81
C ALA A 6 8.29 62.46 58.98
N LEU A 7 7.14 62.01 58.46
CA LEU A 7 7.02 60.70 57.83
C LEU A 7 5.93 60.76 56.75
N SER A 8 6.36 60.66 55.50
CA SER A 8 5.51 60.43 54.33
C SER A 8 5.11 58.94 54.32
N LEU A 9 3.81 58.64 54.26
CA LEU A 9 3.31 57.32 53.94
C LEU A 9 2.51 57.41 52.63
N VAL A 10 3.09 56.91 51.55
CA VAL A 10 2.43 56.75 50.25
C VAL A 10 1.60 55.47 50.31
N LEU A 11 0.27 55.58 50.30
CA LEU A 11 -0.62 54.44 50.01
C LEU A 11 -0.85 54.41 48.49
N ALA A 12 -0.23 53.43 47.83
CA ALA A 12 -0.59 53.03 46.47
C ALA A 12 -1.79 52.07 46.55
N VAL A 13 -2.98 52.51 46.16
CA VAL A 13 -4.10 51.62 45.84
C VAL A 13 -4.05 51.39 44.33
N THR A 14 -3.46 50.26 43.92
CA THR A 14 -3.55 49.77 42.56
C THR A 14 -4.95 49.25 42.30
N ALA A 15 -5.60 49.81 41.29
CA ALA A 15 -6.87 49.30 40.78
C ALA A 15 -6.69 47.85 40.29
N ALA A 16 -7.47 46.93 40.84
CA ALA A 16 -7.62 45.59 40.30
C ALA A 16 -8.27 45.69 38.92
N ARG A 17 -7.48 45.51 37.86
CA ARG A 17 -8.01 45.08 36.56
C ARG A 17 -8.08 43.57 36.60
N ALA A 18 -9.29 43.04 36.77
CA ALA A 18 -9.59 41.66 36.42
C ALA A 18 -9.36 41.51 34.91
N SER A 19 -8.30 40.79 34.53
CA SER A 19 -8.20 40.23 33.18
C SER A 19 -9.28 39.15 33.06
N PRO A 20 -10.03 39.09 31.94
CA PRO A 20 -10.95 38.00 31.73
C PRO A 20 -10.15 36.70 31.67
N ILE A 21 -10.50 35.74 32.53
CA ILE A 21 -10.07 34.36 32.43
C ILE A 21 -10.74 33.83 31.15
N LEU A 22 -10.02 33.91 30.03
CA LEU A 22 -10.31 33.13 28.85
C LEU A 22 -9.93 31.68 29.18
N ASN A 23 -10.89 30.94 29.74
CA ASN A 23 -10.87 29.49 29.69
C ASN A 23 -11.05 29.05 28.23
N ASN A 24 -9.95 29.05 27.47
CA ASN A 24 -9.84 28.19 26.29
C ASN A 24 -9.40 26.82 26.78
N PRO A 25 -10.23 25.76 26.65
CA PRO A 25 -9.76 24.42 26.88
C PRO A 25 -8.77 24.06 25.76
N SER A 26 -7.61 23.56 26.19
CA SER A 26 -6.62 22.82 25.42
C SER A 26 -6.09 23.50 24.15
N ARG A 27 -5.04 24.32 24.31
CA ARG A 27 -3.96 24.29 23.30
C ARG A 27 -3.40 22.87 23.37
N VAL A 28 -3.76 22.05 22.40
CA VAL A 28 -2.92 20.91 21.99
C VAL A 28 -1.52 21.50 21.86
N ALA A 29 -0.58 21.02 22.67
CA ALA A 29 0.81 21.40 22.49
C ALA A 29 1.13 21.15 21.01
N PRO A 30 1.74 22.10 20.27
CA PRO A 30 2.25 21.77 18.95
C PRO A 30 3.09 20.51 19.14
N ARG A 31 2.66 19.40 18.53
CA ARG A 31 3.45 18.18 18.53
C ARG A 31 4.82 18.60 18.02
N ALA A 32 5.86 18.09 18.68
CA ALA A 32 7.21 18.25 18.18
C ALA A 32 7.21 17.93 16.69
N ASP A 33 8.02 18.65 15.91
CA ASP A 33 8.25 18.27 14.52
C ASP A 33 8.46 16.75 14.48
N PRO A 34 7.76 16.04 13.57
CA PRO A 34 7.93 14.61 13.46
C PRO A 34 9.43 14.32 13.37
N PRO A 35 9.92 13.25 14.01
CA PRO A 35 11.33 12.92 13.94
C PRO A 35 11.74 12.93 12.46
N ALA A 36 12.91 13.50 12.18
CA ALA A 36 13.50 13.35 10.85
C ALA A 36 13.43 11.86 10.47
N PRO A 37 13.16 11.54 9.18
CA PRO A 37 13.19 10.16 8.71
C PRO A 37 14.36 9.43 9.35
N SER A 38 14.08 8.26 9.93
CA SER A 38 15.09 7.45 10.57
C SER A 38 16.27 7.35 9.61
N SER A 39 17.46 7.71 10.08
CA SER A 39 18.71 7.53 9.35
C SER A 39 19.11 6.05 9.23
N TYR A 40 18.13 5.14 9.21
CA TYR A 40 18.31 3.76 8.79
C TYR A 40 18.81 3.78 7.33
N PRO A 41 19.79 2.93 6.98
CA PRO A 41 20.02 1.61 7.57
C PRO A 41 21.01 1.59 8.72
N LEU A 42 20.93 0.52 9.51
CA LEU A 42 22.05 0.01 10.30
C LEU A 42 23.19 -0.52 9.37
N GLY A 43 23.43 0.15 8.23
CA GLY A 43 24.28 -0.24 7.10
C GLY A 43 24.22 0.78 5.95
N ASP A 44 24.79 0.45 4.78
CA ASP A 44 24.67 1.25 3.55
C ASP A 44 23.36 0.89 2.82
N ALA A 45 22.48 1.87 2.55
CA ALA A 45 21.20 1.62 1.87
C ALA A 45 21.45 0.99 0.50
N CYS A 46 20.60 0.05 0.07
CA CYS A 46 20.74 -0.65 -1.21
C CYS A 46 20.32 0.20 -2.45
N GLY A 47 20.16 1.51 -2.27
CA GLY A 47 19.67 2.46 -3.26
C GLY A 47 18.14 2.53 -3.24
N HIS A 48 17.62 3.75 -3.06
CA HIS A 48 16.18 4.08 -3.10
C HIS A 48 15.30 3.28 -2.11
N GLU A 49 15.86 2.91 -0.96
CA GLU A 49 15.13 2.33 0.17
C GLU A 49 14.12 3.34 0.75
N TRP A 50 13.03 2.83 1.32
CA TRP A 50 11.99 3.65 1.96
C TRP A 50 12.52 4.55 3.08
N GLN A 51 11.76 5.60 3.37
CA GLN A 51 11.96 6.39 4.57
C GLN A 51 11.17 5.80 5.73
N TYR A 52 11.81 5.59 6.88
CA TYR A 52 11.17 4.96 8.03
C TYR A 52 10.85 5.98 9.13
N LEU A 53 9.65 5.93 9.69
CA LEU A 53 9.20 6.77 10.81
C LEU A 53 8.73 5.93 11.99
N ASN A 54 9.02 6.41 13.20
CA ASN A 54 8.53 5.86 14.46
C ASN A 54 8.91 4.40 14.77
N PHE A 55 9.97 3.88 14.14
CA PHE A 55 10.63 2.66 14.56
C PHE A 55 11.62 2.92 15.69
N ASN A 56 11.60 2.10 16.73
CA ASN A 56 12.57 2.07 17.80
C ASN A 56 13.64 0.99 17.51
N PRO A 57 14.85 1.36 17.08
CA PRO A 57 15.89 0.39 16.74
C PRO A 57 16.48 -0.35 17.95
N GLU A 58 16.01 -0.07 19.17
CA GLU A 58 16.36 -0.84 20.37
C GLU A 58 15.28 -1.87 20.75
N ASP A 59 14.10 -1.81 20.14
CA ASP A 59 13.05 -2.82 20.30
C ASP A 59 13.25 -3.96 19.29
N GLU A 60 13.17 -5.21 19.76
CA GLU A 60 13.42 -6.38 18.89
C GLU A 60 12.31 -6.60 17.85
N THR A 61 11.08 -6.16 18.13
CA THR A 61 9.97 -6.24 17.18
C THR A 61 10.18 -5.24 16.04
N ASP A 62 10.47 -3.98 16.39
CA ASP A 62 10.74 -2.94 15.40
C ASP A 62 11.98 -3.24 14.58
N LYS A 63 13.01 -3.86 15.17
CA LYS A 63 14.17 -4.38 14.41
C LYS A 63 13.75 -5.44 13.39
N ALA A 64 12.95 -6.42 13.78
CA ALA A 64 12.49 -7.46 12.86
C ALA A 64 11.61 -6.90 11.73
N HIS A 65 10.78 -5.90 12.02
CA HIS A 65 10.00 -5.19 11.01
C HIS A 65 10.92 -4.41 10.05
N LEU A 66 11.90 -3.68 10.57
CA LEU A 66 12.90 -2.98 9.76
C LEU A 66 13.72 -3.96 8.90
N GLU A 67 14.10 -5.12 9.42
CA GLU A 67 14.77 -6.18 8.65
C GLU A 67 13.88 -6.67 7.51
N THR A 68 12.59 -6.92 7.76
CA THR A 68 11.64 -7.34 6.72
C THR A 68 11.48 -6.27 5.63
N LEU A 69 11.34 -5.00 6.02
CA LEU A 69 11.23 -3.86 5.10
C LEU A 69 12.53 -3.62 4.31
N HIS A 70 13.68 -3.85 4.92
CA HIS A 70 14.98 -3.75 4.28
C HIS A 70 15.15 -4.88 3.26
N ASP A 71 14.91 -6.11 3.68
CA ASP A 71 15.18 -7.30 2.88
C ASP A 71 14.32 -7.34 1.62
N VAL A 72 13.02 -7.01 1.72
CA VAL A 72 12.12 -7.01 0.55
C VAL A 72 12.62 -6.10 -0.58
N LEU A 73 13.34 -5.03 -0.26
CA LEU A 73 13.97 -4.16 -1.26
C LEU A 73 15.39 -4.64 -1.58
N CYS A 74 16.23 -4.84 -0.58
CA CYS A 74 17.67 -4.96 -0.75
C CYS A 74 18.17 -6.32 -1.20
N ILE A 75 17.40 -7.40 -0.99
CA ILE A 75 17.69 -8.69 -1.63
C ILE A 75 17.24 -8.71 -3.10
N GLY A 76 16.56 -7.64 -3.55
CA GLY A 76 16.04 -7.50 -4.90
C GLY A 76 14.70 -8.19 -5.14
N GLU A 77 14.00 -8.61 -4.08
CA GLU A 77 12.70 -9.29 -4.19
C GLU A 77 11.67 -8.39 -4.87
N MET A 78 11.46 -7.17 -4.37
CA MET A 78 10.50 -6.22 -4.95
C MET A 78 10.80 -5.93 -6.43
N ARG A 79 12.07 -5.67 -6.76
CA ARG A 79 12.48 -5.44 -8.16
C ARG A 79 12.28 -6.65 -9.04
N ALA A 80 12.50 -7.86 -8.52
CA ALA A 80 12.25 -9.07 -9.30
C ALA A 80 10.75 -9.22 -9.55
N VAL A 81 9.91 -9.08 -8.51
CA VAL A 81 8.45 -9.16 -8.61
C VAL A 81 7.92 -8.14 -9.64
N SER A 82 8.30 -6.87 -9.52
CA SER A 82 7.86 -5.82 -10.45
C SER A 82 8.41 -6.00 -11.86
N SER A 83 9.66 -6.45 -12.03
CA SER A 83 10.28 -6.62 -13.37
C SER A 83 9.69 -7.80 -14.16
N TYR A 84 9.37 -8.92 -13.51
CA TYR A 84 8.70 -10.03 -14.19
C TYR A 84 7.25 -9.66 -14.57
N ALA A 85 6.59 -8.86 -13.74
CA ALA A 85 5.29 -8.27 -14.04
C ALA A 85 5.37 -7.35 -15.27
N GLU A 86 6.33 -6.43 -15.29
CA GLU A 86 6.60 -5.53 -16.43
C GLU A 86 6.76 -6.33 -17.74
N GLY A 87 7.59 -7.38 -17.71
CA GLY A 87 7.80 -8.25 -18.87
C GLY A 87 6.59 -9.10 -19.24
N ALA A 88 5.68 -9.38 -18.30
CA ALA A 88 4.40 -10.04 -18.59
C ALA A 88 3.39 -9.09 -19.23
N ALA A 89 3.33 -7.82 -18.78
CA ALA A 89 2.50 -6.78 -19.37
C ALA A 89 2.94 -6.44 -20.80
N GLU A 90 4.24 -6.19 -21.00
CA GLU A 90 4.81 -5.86 -22.33
C GLU A 90 4.44 -6.90 -23.40
N ARG A 91 4.34 -8.17 -23.02
CA ARG A 91 4.12 -9.30 -23.93
C ARG A 91 2.73 -9.93 -23.82
N ALA A 92 1.83 -9.37 -23.01
CA ALA A 92 0.53 -9.96 -22.66
C ALA A 92 0.63 -11.46 -22.34
N LEU A 93 1.53 -11.83 -21.43
CA LEU A 93 1.66 -13.22 -20.96
C LEU A 93 0.49 -13.61 -20.04
N ALA A 94 0.36 -14.89 -19.70
CA ALA A 94 -0.78 -15.37 -18.91
C ALA A 94 -0.97 -14.63 -17.56
N PRO A 95 0.09 -14.31 -16.79
CA PRO A 95 -0.08 -13.49 -15.59
C PRO A 95 -0.72 -12.13 -15.88
N TYR A 96 -0.39 -11.46 -16.97
CA TYR A 96 -1.06 -10.20 -17.35
C TYR A 96 -2.54 -10.42 -17.67
N LYS A 97 -2.82 -11.41 -18.53
CA LYS A 97 -4.17 -11.73 -19.02
C LYS A 97 -5.15 -12.18 -17.92
N ARG A 98 -4.64 -12.52 -16.72
CA ARG A 98 -5.46 -12.88 -15.57
C ARG A 98 -5.92 -11.69 -14.73
N TYR A 99 -5.37 -10.50 -14.93
CA TYR A 99 -5.69 -9.34 -14.09
C TYR A 99 -5.97 -8.07 -14.90
N PHE A 100 -5.68 -8.06 -16.20
CA PHE A 100 -5.89 -6.91 -17.07
C PHE A 100 -6.39 -7.33 -18.46
N ALA A 101 -7.20 -6.46 -19.06
CA ALA A 101 -7.63 -6.60 -20.44
C ALA A 101 -6.45 -6.44 -21.42
N VAL A 102 -6.47 -7.18 -22.53
CA VAL A 102 -5.45 -7.04 -23.58
C VAL A 102 -5.73 -5.78 -24.39
N SER A 103 -4.72 -4.92 -24.58
CA SER A 103 -4.77 -3.74 -25.44
C SER A 103 -5.31 -4.05 -26.83
N ASP A 104 -6.07 -3.11 -27.39
CA ASP A 104 -6.52 -3.14 -28.78
C ASP A 104 -6.07 -1.87 -29.54
N GLU A 105 -6.74 -1.51 -30.64
CA GLU A 105 -6.36 -0.30 -31.40
C GLU A 105 -6.70 1.01 -30.69
N GLU A 106 -7.61 0.97 -29.71
CA GLU A 106 -8.13 2.15 -29.00
C GLU A 106 -7.52 2.29 -27.60
N ASP A 107 -7.13 1.16 -26.96
CA ASP A 107 -6.65 1.11 -25.59
C ASP A 107 -5.17 0.67 -25.46
N ASP A 108 -4.39 1.36 -24.62
CA ASP A 108 -2.96 1.10 -24.39
C ASP A 108 -2.67 0.51 -22.99
N PHE A 109 -3.58 -0.35 -22.52
CA PHE A 109 -3.53 -0.95 -21.19
C PHE A 109 -2.20 -1.62 -20.83
N GLN A 110 -1.64 -2.40 -21.75
CA GLN A 110 -0.36 -3.09 -21.54
C GLN A 110 0.78 -2.11 -21.27
N THR A 111 0.86 -1.04 -22.06
CA THR A 111 1.90 -0.02 -21.88
C THR A 111 1.69 0.70 -20.56
N HIS A 112 0.45 1.04 -20.22
CA HIS A 112 0.14 1.70 -18.97
C HIS A 112 0.59 0.87 -17.76
N VAL A 113 0.17 -0.39 -17.69
CA VAL A 113 0.54 -1.31 -16.61
C VAL A 113 2.05 -1.52 -16.53
N LYS A 114 2.70 -1.70 -17.69
CA LYS A 114 4.16 -1.83 -17.80
C LYS A 114 4.87 -0.59 -17.26
N ASP A 115 4.44 0.61 -17.65
CA ASP A 115 5.06 1.87 -17.23
C ASP A 115 4.90 2.11 -15.72
N VAL A 116 3.75 1.78 -15.13
CA VAL A 116 3.53 1.84 -13.67
C VAL A 116 4.50 0.92 -12.93
N LEU A 117 4.60 -0.35 -13.36
CA LEU A 117 5.52 -1.32 -12.74
C LEU A 117 6.98 -0.92 -12.95
N HIS A 118 7.32 -0.29 -14.07
CA HIS A 118 8.64 0.21 -14.37
C HIS A 118 9.10 1.29 -13.37
N LEU A 119 8.18 2.12 -12.85
CA LEU A 119 8.49 3.10 -11.80
C LEU A 119 9.04 2.41 -10.53
N ILE A 120 8.47 1.26 -10.15
CA ILE A 120 8.93 0.46 -9.01
C ILE A 120 10.23 -0.30 -9.33
N THR A 121 10.35 -0.86 -10.53
CA THR A 121 11.53 -1.61 -10.98
C THR A 121 12.78 -0.73 -11.11
N GLY A 122 12.63 0.49 -11.62
CA GLY A 122 13.70 1.41 -12.00
C GLY A 122 14.18 1.25 -13.45
N GLU A 123 14.77 2.32 -13.99
CA GLU A 123 15.16 2.46 -15.41
C GLU A 123 16.36 1.59 -15.79
N SER A 124 17.19 1.24 -14.82
CA SER A 124 18.43 0.50 -15.10
C SER A 124 18.89 -0.35 -13.92
N SER A 125 19.81 -1.29 -14.18
CA SER A 125 20.50 -2.03 -13.12
C SER A 125 21.43 -1.14 -12.28
N SER A 126 21.71 0.09 -12.73
CA SER A 126 22.47 1.10 -11.97
C SER A 126 21.61 1.96 -11.05
N ASP A 127 20.29 1.87 -11.14
CA ASP A 127 19.37 2.63 -10.29
C ASP A 127 19.35 2.11 -8.84
N GLY A 128 20.02 1.00 -8.55
CA GLY A 128 20.01 0.37 -7.22
C GLY A 128 19.06 -0.82 -7.16
N ALA A 129 18.65 -1.19 -5.96
CA ALA A 129 17.82 -2.37 -5.75
C ALA A 129 16.38 -2.19 -6.25
N VAL A 130 15.87 -0.96 -6.32
CA VAL A 130 14.54 -0.57 -6.81
C VAL A 130 14.59 0.81 -7.49
N GLY A 131 13.49 1.20 -8.14
CA GLY A 131 13.34 2.50 -8.79
C GLY A 131 13.36 3.68 -7.82
N SER A 132 13.81 4.84 -8.31
CA SER A 132 14.02 6.03 -7.46
C SER A 132 12.77 6.56 -6.76
N ILE A 133 11.59 6.32 -7.34
CA ILE A 133 10.31 6.69 -6.75
C ILE A 133 10.09 6.01 -5.39
N VAL A 134 10.55 4.77 -5.23
CA VAL A 134 10.38 3.98 -4.00
C VAL A 134 11.06 4.66 -2.82
N GLY A 135 12.21 5.29 -3.05
CA GLY A 135 12.94 6.04 -2.02
C GLY A 135 12.24 7.33 -1.56
N THR A 136 11.16 7.72 -2.23
CA THR A 136 10.31 8.85 -1.82
C THR A 136 9.19 8.43 -0.86
N PHE A 137 8.86 7.14 -0.79
CA PHE A 137 7.78 6.65 0.06
C PHE A 137 8.21 6.59 1.52
N VAL A 138 7.21 6.66 2.40
CA VAL A 138 7.40 6.75 3.84
C VAL A 138 6.62 5.63 4.51
N VAL A 139 7.31 4.78 5.25
CA VAL A 139 6.69 3.76 6.10
C VAL A 139 6.68 4.26 7.55
N ASP A 140 5.48 4.35 8.13
CA ASP A 140 5.28 4.79 9.50
C ASP A 140 4.85 3.61 10.38
N ASN A 141 5.60 3.34 11.46
CA ASN A 141 5.29 2.24 12.38
C ASN A 141 4.12 2.56 13.32
N LEU A 142 3.66 3.82 13.38
CA LEU A 142 2.45 4.18 14.13
C LEU A 142 1.23 4.02 13.24
N ASP A 143 0.19 3.37 13.76
CA ASP A 143 -1.17 3.47 13.21
C ASP A 143 -1.64 4.93 13.34
N PHE A 144 -1.43 5.68 12.25
CA PHE A 144 -1.73 7.09 12.15
C PHE A 144 -3.17 7.36 11.71
N ALA A 145 -3.89 6.33 11.25
CA ALA A 145 -5.30 6.42 10.86
C ALA A 145 -6.26 6.16 12.03
N VAL A 146 -5.81 5.58 13.14
CA VAL A 146 -6.62 5.19 14.33
C VAL A 146 -7.61 6.23 14.89
N ASN A 147 -7.46 7.51 14.58
CA ASN A 147 -8.37 8.57 15.02
C ASN A 147 -9.20 9.19 13.89
N ASN A 148 -9.12 8.63 12.68
CA ASN A 148 -9.87 9.07 11.51
C ASN A 148 -11.00 8.06 11.21
N PRO A 149 -12.23 8.31 11.66
CA PRO A 149 -13.34 7.37 11.51
C PRO A 149 -13.85 7.22 10.07
N ALA A 150 -13.25 7.94 9.11
CA ALA A 150 -13.59 7.88 7.69
C ALA A 150 -12.64 7.01 6.88
N GLU A 151 -11.57 6.50 7.48
CA GLU A 151 -10.53 5.73 6.82
C GLU A 151 -10.35 4.39 7.54
N ASP A 152 -9.88 3.39 6.81
CA ASP A 152 -9.51 2.11 7.40
C ASP A 152 -8.21 2.25 8.21
N ASP A 153 -8.13 1.49 9.30
CA ASP A 153 -7.00 1.43 10.22
C ASP A 153 -6.73 -0.04 10.62
N CYS A 154 -5.77 -0.27 11.52
CA CYS A 154 -5.46 -1.62 11.99
C CYS A 154 -6.46 -2.17 13.01
N ALA A 155 -7.47 -1.40 13.43
CA ALA A 155 -8.54 -1.89 14.29
C ALA A 155 -9.63 -2.61 13.48
N VAL A 156 -9.72 -2.38 12.18
CA VAL A 156 -10.57 -3.16 11.26
C VAL A 156 -9.98 -4.56 11.10
N GLU A 157 -10.80 -5.58 11.38
CA GLU A 157 -10.36 -6.98 11.31
C GLU A 157 -10.00 -7.35 9.86
N GLY A 158 -8.79 -7.88 9.67
CA GLY A 158 -8.30 -8.34 8.38
C GLY A 158 -7.44 -7.33 7.62
N THR A 159 -7.38 -6.06 8.04
CA THR A 159 -6.49 -5.06 7.44
C THR A 159 -5.03 -5.50 7.54
N LEU A 160 -4.34 -5.56 6.39
CA LEU A 160 -2.94 -5.93 6.32
C LEU A 160 -2.04 -4.69 6.37
N ALA A 161 -2.42 -3.66 5.63
CA ALA A 161 -1.75 -2.37 5.58
C ALA A 161 -2.73 -1.33 5.03
N TYR A 162 -2.31 -0.07 5.03
CA TYR A 162 -3.01 1.00 4.33
C TYR A 162 -2.04 2.11 3.93
N THR A 163 -2.42 2.87 2.90
CA THR A 163 -1.67 4.02 2.39
C THR A 163 -2.56 5.25 2.35
N LEU A 164 -2.20 6.28 3.11
CA LEU A 164 -3.01 7.49 3.27
C LEU A 164 -2.15 8.74 3.43
N VAL A 165 -2.76 9.90 3.18
CA VAL A 165 -2.17 11.20 3.54
C VAL A 165 -2.40 11.46 5.03
N ASP A 166 -1.33 11.44 5.82
CA ASP A 166 -1.40 11.77 7.24
C ASP A 166 -1.78 13.25 7.44
N THR A 167 -2.96 13.48 8.02
CA THR A 167 -3.50 14.82 8.29
C THR A 167 -2.62 15.69 9.21
N LEU A 168 -1.67 15.09 9.93
CA LEU A 168 -0.78 15.79 10.85
C LEU A 168 0.38 16.49 10.13
N ASP A 169 0.93 15.87 9.08
CA ASP A 169 2.10 16.39 8.36
C ASP A 169 1.90 16.50 6.84
N ASN A 170 0.71 16.13 6.34
CA ASN A 170 0.31 16.12 4.93
C ASN A 170 1.25 15.31 4.03
N ARG A 171 1.86 14.25 4.57
CA ARG A 171 2.64 13.29 3.77
C ARG A 171 1.82 12.04 3.53
N GLU A 172 1.94 11.51 2.32
CA GLU A 172 1.48 10.17 1.97
C GLU A 172 2.41 9.13 2.61
N LYS A 173 1.82 8.19 3.35
CA LYS A 173 2.55 7.20 4.16
C LYS A 173 1.89 5.83 4.05
N ILE A 174 2.70 4.79 4.19
CA ILE A 174 2.28 3.40 4.36
C ILE A 174 2.34 3.06 5.84
N HIS A 175 1.34 2.34 6.34
CA HIS A 175 1.43 1.63 7.60
C HIS A 175 1.10 0.15 7.39
N PHE A 176 1.91 -0.74 7.96
CA PHE A 176 1.68 -2.18 7.92
C PHE A 176 1.15 -2.64 9.28
N CYS A 177 -0.03 -3.25 9.28
CA CYS A 177 -0.67 -3.81 10.47
C CYS A 177 -0.04 -5.14 10.88
N ASP A 178 -0.30 -5.58 12.13
CA ASP A 178 0.21 -6.82 12.71
C ASP A 178 0.12 -8.06 11.78
N PRO A 179 -0.99 -8.31 11.05
CA PRO A 179 -1.09 -9.47 10.19
C PRO A 179 -0.10 -9.48 9.01
N ALA A 180 0.30 -8.32 8.49
CA ALA A 180 1.24 -8.24 7.35
C ALA A 180 2.62 -8.79 7.73
N TRP A 181 3.11 -8.51 8.93
CA TRP A 181 4.42 -8.97 9.42
C TRP A 181 4.53 -10.49 9.56
N THR A 182 3.40 -11.21 9.52
CA THR A 182 3.37 -12.67 9.54
C THR A 182 3.47 -13.31 8.15
N ARG A 183 3.38 -12.50 7.08
CA ARG A 183 3.49 -13.02 5.72
C ARG A 183 4.94 -13.38 5.38
N PRO A 184 5.15 -14.51 4.69
CA PRO A 184 6.50 -14.94 4.33
C PRO A 184 7.10 -14.04 3.24
N SER A 185 8.41 -14.17 3.03
CA SER A 185 9.03 -13.74 1.78
C SER A 185 8.47 -14.58 0.64
N VAL A 186 8.37 -14.01 -0.56
CA VAL A 186 7.97 -14.78 -1.74
C VAL A 186 8.94 -15.93 -2.03
N ALA A 187 10.21 -15.82 -1.60
CA ALA A 187 11.21 -16.87 -1.77
C ALA A 187 10.90 -18.15 -0.98
N ASP A 188 10.03 -18.06 0.04
CA ASP A 188 9.62 -19.19 0.87
C ASP A 188 8.36 -19.90 0.37
N VAL A 189 7.78 -19.47 -0.77
CA VAL A 189 6.60 -20.10 -1.36
C VAL A 189 6.91 -21.55 -1.78
N ASP A 190 6.14 -22.50 -1.24
CA ASP A 190 6.21 -23.91 -1.62
C ASP A 190 5.44 -24.17 -2.92
N CYS A 191 6.17 -24.18 -4.04
CA CYS A 191 5.63 -24.49 -5.37
C CYS A 191 4.82 -25.80 -5.44
N GLY A 192 5.08 -26.78 -4.57
CA GLY A 192 4.37 -28.05 -4.53
C GLY A 192 3.00 -28.00 -3.83
N ALA A 193 2.73 -26.95 -3.06
CA ALA A 193 1.49 -26.75 -2.31
C ALA A 193 0.49 -25.80 -2.99
N LEU A 194 0.91 -25.14 -4.08
CA LEU A 194 0.10 -24.19 -4.84
C LEU A 194 -1.06 -24.88 -5.57
N ASP A 195 -2.12 -24.12 -5.79
CA ASP A 195 -3.25 -24.52 -6.62
C ASP A 195 -2.86 -24.49 -8.12
N PRO A 196 -3.66 -25.08 -9.02
CA PRO A 196 -3.45 -24.99 -10.47
C PRO A 196 -3.58 -23.57 -11.06
N TYR A 197 -4.10 -22.64 -10.26
CA TYR A 197 -4.31 -21.22 -10.53
C TYR A 197 -3.66 -20.36 -9.43
N PRO A 198 -3.34 -19.08 -9.67
CA PRO A 198 -2.82 -18.19 -8.64
C PRO A 198 -3.86 -17.96 -7.53
N SER A 199 -3.51 -18.26 -6.28
CA SER A 199 -4.40 -18.18 -5.13
C SER A 199 -3.72 -17.50 -3.93
N THR A 200 -4.44 -17.27 -2.84
CA THR A 200 -3.86 -16.70 -1.61
C THR A 200 -2.80 -17.60 -0.95
N LYS A 201 -2.57 -18.82 -1.45
CA LYS A 201 -1.46 -19.68 -0.99
C LYS A 201 -0.06 -19.17 -1.36
N MET A 202 0.05 -18.30 -2.37
CA MET A 202 1.32 -17.64 -2.70
C MET A 202 1.51 -16.31 -1.97
N ASP A 203 0.56 -15.90 -1.13
CA ASP A 203 0.57 -14.58 -0.50
C ASP A 203 1.87 -14.30 0.29
N SER A 204 2.44 -13.11 0.08
CA SER A 204 3.76 -12.72 0.57
C SER A 204 3.77 -11.28 1.06
N PHE A 205 4.74 -10.94 1.90
CA PHE A 205 4.93 -9.55 2.35
C PHE A 205 5.17 -8.59 1.17
N SER A 206 5.94 -9.02 0.16
CA SER A 206 6.18 -8.23 -1.06
C SER A 206 4.90 -7.89 -1.81
N ARG A 207 3.89 -8.76 -1.80
CA ARG A 207 2.59 -8.49 -2.41
C ARG A 207 1.81 -7.43 -1.62
N ILE A 208 1.81 -7.45 -0.27
CA ILE A 208 1.27 -6.32 0.52
C ILE A 208 2.03 -5.05 0.15
N ALA A 209 3.36 -5.08 0.25
CA ALA A 209 4.17 -3.90 0.03
C ALA A 209 3.94 -3.29 -1.35
N LEU A 210 3.85 -4.10 -2.40
CA LEU A 210 3.61 -3.62 -3.76
C LEU A 210 2.21 -3.03 -3.91
N HIS A 211 1.18 -3.67 -3.32
CA HIS A 211 -0.19 -3.12 -3.29
C HIS A 211 -0.19 -1.70 -2.72
N GLU A 212 0.41 -1.51 -1.54
CA GLU A 212 0.48 -0.20 -0.88
C GLU A 212 1.27 0.84 -1.68
N MET A 213 2.35 0.42 -2.36
CA MET A 213 3.08 1.31 -3.26
C MET A 213 2.21 1.82 -4.40
N MET A 214 1.25 1.03 -4.91
CA MET A 214 0.39 1.46 -6.02
C MET A 214 -0.50 2.64 -5.64
N HIS A 215 -0.91 2.73 -4.37
CA HIS A 215 -1.75 3.84 -3.90
C HIS A 215 -1.04 5.18 -3.90
N TYR A 216 0.30 5.22 -3.95
CA TYR A 216 1.01 6.48 -3.97
C TYR A 216 0.57 7.32 -5.17
N SER A 217 0.20 8.56 -4.88
CA SER A 217 -0.20 9.59 -5.85
C SER A 217 0.83 9.85 -6.96
N THR A 218 2.07 9.40 -6.77
CA THR A 218 3.19 9.55 -7.71
C THR A 218 3.37 8.35 -8.64
N VAL A 219 2.70 7.22 -8.40
CA VAL A 219 2.85 5.96 -9.14
C VAL A 219 1.84 5.83 -10.29
N GLY A 220 0.58 6.18 -10.03
CA GLY A 220 -0.46 6.18 -11.06
C GLY A 220 -0.13 7.13 -12.23
N PRO A 221 -0.74 6.93 -13.41
CA PRO A 221 -0.49 7.81 -14.54
C PRO A 221 -0.95 9.22 -14.16
N PRO A 222 -0.23 10.28 -14.57
CA PRO A 222 -0.73 11.64 -14.47
C PRO A 222 -1.89 11.84 -15.47
N SER A 223 -3.05 11.25 -15.21
CA SER A 223 -4.22 11.42 -16.04
C SER A 223 -4.79 12.81 -15.79
N SER A 224 -5.36 13.42 -16.83
CA SER A 224 -6.04 14.72 -16.79
C SER A 224 -7.27 14.74 -15.87
N LEU A 225 -7.62 13.60 -15.26
CA LEU A 225 -8.75 13.39 -14.35
C LEU A 225 -8.34 13.18 -12.88
N GLY A 226 -7.04 13.07 -12.57
CA GLY A 226 -6.58 12.80 -11.21
C GLY A 226 -6.96 11.39 -10.72
N GLU A 227 -7.06 10.43 -11.63
CA GLU A 227 -7.39 9.04 -11.29
C GLU A 227 -6.17 8.37 -10.68
N GLN A 228 -6.27 8.06 -9.38
CA GLN A 228 -5.27 7.33 -8.60
C GLN A 228 -5.58 5.84 -8.65
N ILE A 229 -4.54 5.00 -8.55
CA ILE A 229 -4.74 3.58 -8.29
C ILE A 229 -5.23 3.45 -6.85
N LYS A 230 -6.36 2.79 -6.67
CA LYS A 230 -7.14 2.67 -5.44
C LYS A 230 -7.54 1.21 -5.24
N ASP A 231 -8.34 0.95 -4.21
CA ASP A 231 -9.01 -0.33 -4.10
C ASP A 231 -10.23 -0.37 -5.01
N GLY A 232 -10.19 -1.29 -5.97
CA GLY A 232 -11.30 -1.58 -6.86
C GLY A 232 -12.43 -2.27 -6.10
N VAL A 233 -13.64 -2.15 -6.64
CA VAL A 233 -14.81 -2.86 -6.13
C VAL A 233 -15.47 -3.59 -7.29
N ASN A 234 -15.97 -4.81 -7.03
CA ASN A 234 -16.78 -5.54 -8.01
C ASN A 234 -18.24 -5.03 -7.99
N ALA A 235 -19.07 -5.58 -8.88
CA ALA A 235 -20.49 -5.23 -8.99
C ALA A 235 -21.32 -5.43 -7.70
N ASP A 236 -20.86 -6.28 -6.78
CA ASP A 236 -21.47 -6.49 -5.44
C ASP A 236 -21.09 -5.38 -4.43
N ASN A 237 -20.39 -4.33 -4.88
CA ASN A 237 -19.82 -3.25 -4.08
C ASN A 237 -18.86 -3.72 -2.97
N GLN A 238 -18.35 -4.95 -3.06
CA GLN A 238 -17.30 -5.43 -2.18
C GLN A 238 -15.93 -5.14 -2.80
N PRO A 239 -14.90 -4.90 -1.98
CA PRO A 239 -13.53 -4.74 -2.46
C PRO A 239 -13.08 -5.92 -3.31
N ALA A 240 -12.36 -5.63 -4.38
CA ALA A 240 -11.87 -6.61 -5.33
C ALA A 240 -10.55 -7.26 -4.88
N TYR A 241 -10.48 -7.64 -3.61
CA TYR A 241 -9.31 -8.27 -2.99
C TYR A 241 -9.22 -9.76 -3.31
N ASP A 242 -7.99 -10.25 -3.41
CA ASP A 242 -7.63 -11.63 -3.76
C ASP A 242 -7.83 -11.99 -5.24
N PRO A 243 -7.10 -13.00 -5.76
CA PRO A 243 -7.08 -13.30 -7.19
C PRO A 243 -8.46 -13.51 -7.85
N PRO A 244 -9.44 -14.20 -7.22
CA PRO A 244 -10.78 -14.36 -7.83
C PRO A 244 -11.50 -13.04 -8.12
N ARG A 245 -11.51 -12.13 -7.14
CA ARG A 245 -12.26 -10.86 -7.26
C ARG A 245 -11.53 -9.87 -8.14
N THR A 246 -10.20 -9.83 -8.03
CA THR A 246 -9.36 -9.05 -8.94
C THR A 246 -9.52 -9.52 -10.39
N HIS A 247 -9.55 -10.84 -10.64
CA HIS A 247 -9.81 -11.40 -11.97
C HIS A 247 -11.17 -10.97 -12.51
N GLY A 248 -12.19 -10.98 -11.64
CA GLY A 248 -13.55 -10.58 -12.00
C GLY A 248 -13.72 -9.13 -12.43
N LEU A 249 -12.77 -8.22 -12.21
CA LEU A 249 -12.89 -6.80 -12.61
C LEU A 249 -12.88 -6.57 -14.12
N PHE A 250 -12.24 -7.46 -14.89
CA PHE A 250 -12.15 -7.33 -16.35
C PHE A 250 -12.75 -8.52 -17.10
N ASP A 251 -13.17 -9.57 -16.39
CA ASP A 251 -13.87 -10.70 -16.99
C ASP A 251 -15.32 -10.29 -17.32
N PRO A 252 -15.69 -10.14 -18.61
CA PRO A 252 -17.00 -9.64 -19.02
C PRO A 252 -18.18 -10.52 -18.56
N ASP A 253 -17.93 -11.76 -18.16
CA ASP A 253 -18.95 -12.64 -17.58
C ASP A 253 -19.23 -12.35 -16.09
N GLN A 254 -18.38 -11.56 -15.43
CA GLN A 254 -18.44 -11.21 -14.00
C GLN A 254 -18.53 -9.69 -13.74
N ASP A 255 -17.83 -8.88 -14.54
CA ASP A 255 -17.89 -7.41 -14.59
C ASP A 255 -17.39 -6.91 -15.97
N ASP A 256 -18.02 -5.88 -16.52
CA ASP A 256 -17.63 -5.30 -17.82
C ASP A 256 -16.93 -3.95 -17.60
N ASN A 257 -15.88 -3.95 -16.77
CA ASN A 257 -15.19 -2.72 -16.37
C ASN A 257 -13.65 -2.83 -16.36
N PRO A 258 -13.03 -3.04 -17.53
CA PRO A 258 -11.57 -3.18 -17.64
C PRO A 258 -10.79 -1.96 -17.09
N VAL A 259 -11.38 -0.77 -17.12
CA VAL A 259 -10.78 0.46 -16.55
C VAL A 259 -10.60 0.34 -15.03
N LEU A 260 -11.50 -0.36 -14.32
CA LEU A 260 -11.34 -0.57 -12.88
C LEU A 260 -10.17 -1.48 -12.56
N ALA A 261 -9.84 -2.45 -13.42
CA ALA A 261 -8.70 -3.31 -13.21
C ALA A 261 -7.38 -2.50 -13.22
N GLU A 262 -7.25 -1.53 -14.12
CA GLU A 262 -6.10 -0.61 -14.19
C GLU A 262 -6.01 0.38 -13.05
N GLN A 263 -7.15 0.66 -12.41
CA GLN A 263 -7.24 1.52 -11.23
C GLN A 263 -7.20 0.73 -9.92
N ASN A 264 -7.04 -0.60 -9.96
CA ASN A 264 -7.07 -1.45 -8.76
C ASN A 264 -5.66 -1.86 -8.34
N ALA A 265 -5.24 -1.50 -7.12
CA ALA A 265 -3.91 -1.83 -6.58
C ALA A 265 -3.65 -3.34 -6.54
N ASP A 266 -4.66 -4.12 -6.18
CA ASP A 266 -4.55 -5.57 -6.09
C ASP A 266 -4.33 -6.24 -7.46
N SER A 267 -4.81 -5.65 -8.56
CA SER A 267 -4.53 -6.13 -9.92
C SER A 267 -3.05 -6.13 -10.23
N TYR A 268 -2.33 -5.06 -9.86
CA TYR A 268 -0.88 -4.98 -10.04
C TYR A 268 -0.15 -5.95 -9.10
N ALA A 269 -0.56 -5.98 -7.83
CA ALA A 269 0.12 -6.78 -6.81
C ALA A 269 0.01 -8.28 -7.08
N TRP A 270 -1.19 -8.79 -7.39
CA TRP A 270 -1.42 -10.19 -7.70
C TRP A 270 -0.81 -10.60 -9.05
N MET A 271 -0.90 -9.74 -10.06
CA MET A 271 -0.24 -9.98 -11.35
C MET A 271 1.28 -10.11 -11.21
N ALA A 272 1.89 -9.25 -10.40
CA ALA A 272 3.33 -9.28 -10.19
C ALA A 272 3.77 -10.50 -9.38
N LEU A 273 3.02 -10.85 -8.35
CA LEU A 273 3.26 -12.06 -7.55
C LEU A 273 3.09 -13.32 -8.40
N ASP A 274 2.02 -13.43 -9.19
CA ASP A 274 1.81 -14.52 -10.15
C ASP A 274 3.01 -14.64 -11.10
N ALA A 275 3.41 -13.53 -11.72
CA ALA A 275 4.52 -13.55 -12.67
C ALA A 275 5.81 -14.09 -12.05
N TYR A 276 6.16 -13.63 -10.84
CA TYR A 276 7.37 -14.06 -10.16
C TYR A 276 7.29 -15.51 -9.65
N VAL A 277 6.18 -15.91 -9.04
CA VAL A 277 5.98 -17.28 -8.56
C VAL A 277 5.94 -18.26 -9.74
N SER A 278 5.25 -17.91 -10.82
CA SER A 278 5.26 -18.67 -12.08
C SER A 278 6.70 -18.87 -12.58
N ARG A 279 7.53 -17.82 -12.53
CA ARG A 279 8.95 -17.89 -12.89
C ARG A 279 9.79 -18.77 -11.98
N MET A 280 9.57 -18.70 -10.68
CA MET A 280 10.32 -19.46 -9.68
C MET A 280 9.96 -20.95 -9.72
N CYS A 281 8.68 -21.26 -9.91
CA CYS A 281 8.14 -22.61 -9.82
C CYS A 281 8.14 -23.37 -11.15
N ALA A 282 8.34 -22.69 -12.28
CA ALA A 282 8.41 -23.33 -13.59
C ALA A 282 9.57 -24.33 -13.70
N THR A 283 9.26 -25.54 -14.19
CA THR A 283 10.28 -26.56 -14.48
C THR A 283 11.20 -26.17 -15.62
N ASP A 284 10.70 -25.36 -16.56
CA ASP A 284 11.47 -24.73 -17.63
C ASP A 284 11.19 -23.23 -17.64
N PRO A 285 12.06 -22.42 -17.03
CA PRO A 285 11.87 -20.98 -17.00
C PRO A 285 12.46 -20.26 -18.22
N SER A 286 12.87 -20.97 -19.27
CA SER A 286 13.46 -20.33 -20.46
C SER A 286 12.42 -19.61 -21.31
N GLY A 287 12.80 -18.46 -21.88
CA GLY A 287 11.90 -17.62 -22.65
C GLY A 287 10.65 -17.24 -21.85
N ASP A 288 9.49 -17.52 -22.42
CA ASP A 288 8.17 -17.24 -21.82
C ASP A 288 7.48 -18.49 -21.28
N ASN A 289 8.17 -19.63 -21.25
CA ASN A 289 7.59 -20.91 -20.82
C ASN A 289 7.10 -20.86 -19.36
N TRP A 290 7.77 -20.05 -18.53
CA TRP A 290 7.40 -19.88 -17.13
C TRP A 290 5.99 -19.32 -16.93
N ALA A 291 5.50 -18.49 -17.85
CA ALA A 291 4.19 -17.85 -17.71
C ALA A 291 3.03 -18.86 -17.74
N THR A 292 3.29 -20.10 -18.13
CA THR A 292 2.31 -21.19 -18.18
C THR A 292 2.37 -22.13 -16.97
N PHE A 293 3.09 -21.75 -15.90
CA PHE A 293 3.17 -22.54 -14.66
C PHE A 293 1.77 -22.81 -14.08
N PHE A 294 1.02 -21.75 -13.77
CA PHE A 294 -0.41 -21.85 -13.53
C PHE A 294 -1.12 -22.11 -14.86
N LYS A 295 -2.02 -23.10 -14.86
CA LYS A 295 -2.70 -23.58 -16.08
C LYS A 295 -4.14 -23.13 -16.16
N GLU A 296 -4.68 -22.67 -15.05
CA GLU A 296 -6.05 -22.26 -14.87
C GLU A 296 -6.07 -20.79 -14.44
N ASP A 297 -7.16 -20.11 -14.76
CA ASP A 297 -7.45 -18.78 -14.23
C ASP A 297 -8.00 -18.91 -12.80
N PRO A 298 -7.95 -17.85 -11.98
CA PRO A 298 -8.66 -17.83 -10.71
C PRO A 298 -10.13 -18.24 -10.91
N PRO A 299 -10.74 -18.96 -9.95
CA PRO A 299 -12.16 -19.22 -10.00
C PRO A 299 -12.94 -17.90 -10.02
N ASN A 300 -14.15 -17.92 -10.57
CA ASN A 300 -15.06 -16.78 -10.49
C ASN A 300 -15.26 -16.36 -9.03
N TYR A 301 -15.38 -15.06 -8.79
CA TYR A 301 -15.77 -14.61 -7.46
C TYR A 301 -17.25 -14.92 -7.22
N GLU A 302 -17.56 -15.30 -5.99
CA GLU A 302 -18.93 -15.47 -5.54
C GLU A 302 -19.39 -14.12 -4.95
N PRO A 303 -20.41 -13.46 -5.53
CA PRO A 303 -20.97 -12.25 -4.98
C PRO A 303 -21.42 -12.48 -3.54
N VAL A 304 -21.20 -11.51 -2.66
CA VAL A 304 -21.82 -11.57 -1.34
C VAL A 304 -23.31 -11.30 -1.52
N ASP A 305 -24.17 -12.27 -1.21
CA ASP A 305 -25.61 -12.10 -1.24
C ASP A 305 -26.00 -10.83 -0.46
N ASP A 306 -26.62 -9.87 -1.13
CA ASP A 306 -27.19 -8.70 -0.45
C ASP A 306 -28.37 -9.18 0.39
N PRO A 307 -28.30 -9.12 1.74
CA PRO A 307 -29.41 -9.55 2.59
C PRO A 307 -30.67 -8.66 2.42
N SER A 308 -30.60 -7.59 1.63
CA SER A 308 -31.72 -6.72 1.29
C SER A 308 -32.44 -7.10 0.00
N ASP A 309 -31.93 -8.07 -0.79
CA ASP A 309 -32.60 -8.59 -1.98
C ASP A 309 -33.37 -9.89 -1.61
N PRO A 310 -34.70 -9.87 -1.49
CA PRO A 310 -35.45 -11.07 -1.18
C PRO A 310 -35.35 -12.03 -2.36
N GLU A 311 -34.74 -13.19 -2.15
CA GLU A 311 -34.72 -14.30 -3.11
C GLU A 311 -36.06 -14.41 -3.84
N ASP A 312 -36.03 -14.19 -5.16
CA ASP A 312 -37.18 -14.46 -6.00
C ASP A 312 -37.52 -15.96 -5.84
N PRO A 313 -38.73 -16.32 -5.41
CA PRO A 313 -39.06 -17.72 -5.16
C PRO A 313 -38.91 -18.51 -6.47
N PRO A 314 -38.45 -19.78 -6.38
CA PRO A 314 -38.15 -20.58 -7.56
C PRO A 314 -39.39 -20.65 -8.46
N SER A 315 -39.22 -20.24 -9.72
CA SER A 315 -40.26 -20.32 -10.73
C SER A 315 -40.57 -21.79 -11.02
N ASN A 316 -41.62 -22.30 -10.39
CA ASN A 316 -42.25 -23.55 -10.80
C ASN A 316 -42.97 -23.32 -12.13
N LEU A 317 -42.36 -23.72 -13.25
CA LEU A 317 -43.05 -24.16 -14.47
C LEU A 317 -42.22 -25.20 -15.23
#